data_AF-A0A8H9GTT3-F1
#
_entry.id   AF-A0A8H9GTT3-F1
#
_cell.length_a   1.000
_cell.length_b   1.000
_cell.length_c   1.000
_cell.angle_alpha   90.00
_cell.angle_beta   90.00
_cell.angle_gamma   90.00
#
_symmetry.space_group_name_H-M   'P 1'
#
loop_
_entity.id
_entity.type
_entity.pdbx_description
1 polymer ?
#
loop_
_entity_poly.entity_id
_entity_poly.type
_entity_poly.pdbx_seq_one_letter_code
_entity_poly.pdbx_strand_id
1 'polypeptide(L)'
;MTHTVTPPVHQDPMPAPQRALTPQQTAVIARVQARLSGQPELAALFASCYPNTWQTTLDTLPDGRVFVQTGDIPAMWLRDSAAQMSPYLPLCAADPVVRGAVAGVIRQHAHLLSVDPYANAFNREPGDEYHFDRPAPGPWVWERKYELDSLCYPLWLAWRYWQVTGEAPLDLRPTMHTVLGVLHTEQDHDARSAYTFERPEAYCVLPSDTLTRGGRGAAHHPTGMIWSGFRPSDDACTYPYLVPANAFSVSALEGAAALVRALYGDETLAGRCEVLAGQIRSGIETHGVTEHPTFGRVYAYETDGLGQHLLMDDANVPSLLSLPYLGYCAPGDPTYLNTRRLILSGENPHYHAGAFAAGVSSPHTPGRRVWPIALCMQALTADAGTPEGRAEIRALLGTLAATTAGTGLMHESFNPDDPAEYSRPWFAWANSLLAETILTHLDVLTEPA
;
A
#
# COMPACT_ATOMS: atom_id res chain seq x y z
N MET A 1 23.52 -0.49 27.63
CA MET A 1 23.62 -1.90 27.19
C MET A 1 22.64 -2.04 26.05
N THR A 2 23.17 -2.12 24.84
CA THR A 2 22.44 -2.20 23.57
C THR A 2 21.75 -3.55 23.45
N HIS A 3 20.45 -3.58 23.68
CA HIS A 3 19.62 -4.72 23.29
C HIS A 3 19.27 -4.59 21.81
N THR A 4 20.20 -4.99 20.94
CA THR A 4 19.83 -5.47 19.61
C THR A 4 19.11 -6.80 19.80
N VAL A 5 17.80 -6.73 20.02
CA VAL A 5 16.93 -7.90 19.89
C VAL A 5 16.41 -7.87 18.47
N THR A 6 17.21 -8.38 17.54
CA THR A 6 16.59 -9.14 16.45
C THR A 6 16.20 -10.46 17.11
N PRO A 7 14.91 -10.74 17.35
CA PRO A 7 14.57 -12.07 17.82
C PRO A 7 15.07 -13.07 16.76
N PRO A 8 15.55 -14.27 17.16
CA PRO A 8 15.69 -15.35 16.19
C PRO A 8 14.35 -15.49 15.48
N VAL A 9 14.35 -15.53 14.15
CA VAL A 9 13.15 -15.80 13.35
C VAL A 9 12.63 -17.16 13.83
N HIS A 10 11.66 -17.15 14.73
CA HIS A 10 10.86 -18.31 15.01
C HIS A 10 10.13 -18.59 13.71
N GLN A 11 10.67 -19.54 12.94
CA GLN A 11 10.03 -20.10 11.76
C GLN A 11 8.88 -20.96 12.23
N ASP A 12 7.84 -20.33 12.78
CA ASP A 12 6.57 -21.01 12.88
C ASP A 12 6.19 -21.43 11.46
N PRO A 13 5.81 -22.70 11.25
CA PRO A 13 5.47 -23.17 9.93
C PRO A 13 4.34 -22.30 9.37
N MET A 14 4.44 -21.98 8.08
CA MET A 14 3.38 -21.24 7.39
C MET A 14 2.01 -21.86 7.70
N PRO A 15 0.99 -21.04 8.00
CA PRO A 15 -0.34 -21.56 8.29
C PRO A 15 -0.84 -22.46 7.17
N ALA A 16 -1.49 -23.56 7.56
CA ALA A 16 -2.13 -24.43 6.59
C ALA A 16 -3.24 -23.68 5.84
N PRO A 17 -3.48 -23.99 4.55
CA PRO A 17 -4.60 -23.44 3.81
C PRO A 17 -5.94 -23.68 4.51
N GLN A 18 -6.65 -22.60 4.81
CA GLN A 18 -7.96 -22.60 5.46
C GLN A 18 -9.12 -22.54 4.46
N ARG A 19 -8.84 -22.16 3.21
CA ARG A 19 -9.83 -22.01 2.14
C ARG A 19 -9.42 -22.73 0.87
N ALA A 20 -10.37 -23.44 0.25
CA ALA A 20 -10.15 -24.03 -1.07
C ALA A 20 -10.10 -22.94 -2.16
N LEU A 21 -9.25 -23.15 -3.17
CA LEU A 21 -9.24 -22.31 -4.37
C LEU A 21 -10.47 -22.60 -5.23
N THR A 22 -10.98 -21.58 -5.90
CA THR A 22 -12.02 -21.75 -6.90
C THR A 22 -11.44 -22.39 -8.18
N PRO A 23 -12.29 -22.96 -9.06
CA PRO A 23 -11.84 -23.44 -10.36
C PRO A 23 -11.11 -22.35 -11.17
N GLN A 24 -11.59 -21.10 -11.12
CA GLN A 24 -11.01 -19.96 -11.82
C GLN A 24 -9.62 -19.63 -11.26
N GLN A 25 -9.44 -19.60 -9.94
CA GLN A 25 -8.13 -19.40 -9.32
C GLN A 25 -7.14 -20.51 -9.71
N THR A 26 -7.59 -21.77 -9.70
CA THR A 26 -6.78 -22.91 -10.15
C THR A 26 -6.39 -22.78 -11.62
N ALA A 27 -7.31 -22.34 -12.47
CA ALA A 27 -7.05 -22.11 -13.89
C ALA A 27 -6.03 -20.99 -14.12
N VAL A 28 -6.09 -19.90 -13.35
CA VAL A 28 -5.07 -18.83 -13.40
C VAL A 28 -3.69 -19.39 -13.07
N ILE A 29 -3.55 -20.17 -12.01
CA ILE A 29 -2.27 -20.80 -11.63
C ILE A 29 -1.75 -21.67 -12.77
N ALA A 30 -2.59 -22.54 -13.34
CA ALA A 30 -2.19 -23.42 -14.43
C ALA A 30 -1.75 -22.63 -15.69
N ARG A 31 -2.45 -21.54 -16.05
CA ARG A 31 -2.09 -20.68 -17.18
C ARG A 31 -0.74 -20.00 -16.97
N VAL A 32 -0.52 -19.43 -15.79
CA VAL A 32 0.76 -18.79 -15.46
C VAL A 32 1.90 -19.80 -15.48
N GLN A 33 1.71 -20.98 -14.90
CA GLN A 33 2.71 -22.06 -14.94
C GLN A 33 3.05 -22.49 -16.38
N ALA A 34 2.06 -22.56 -17.27
CA ALA A 34 2.30 -22.87 -18.68
C ALA A 34 3.11 -21.77 -19.38
N ARG A 35 2.77 -20.49 -19.15
CA ARG A 35 3.49 -19.33 -19.70
C ARG A 35 4.92 -19.22 -19.18
N LEU A 36 5.15 -19.66 -17.94
CA LEU A 36 6.45 -19.67 -17.27
C LEU A 36 7.15 -21.04 -17.35
N SER A 37 6.82 -21.89 -18.32
CA SER A 37 7.45 -23.22 -18.47
C SER A 37 8.97 -23.18 -18.63
N GLY A 38 9.54 -22.08 -19.13
CA GLY A 38 10.99 -21.84 -19.18
C GLY A 38 11.58 -21.17 -17.92
N GLN A 39 10.78 -20.86 -16.91
CA GLN A 39 11.15 -20.17 -15.66
C GLN A 39 10.51 -20.89 -14.45
N PRO A 40 10.90 -22.15 -14.16
CA PRO A 40 10.23 -23.00 -13.16
C PRO A 40 10.24 -22.43 -11.74
N GLU A 41 11.30 -21.72 -11.36
CA GLU A 41 11.40 -21.07 -10.05
C GLU A 41 10.37 -19.95 -9.89
N LEU A 42 10.21 -19.09 -10.91
CA LEU A 42 9.20 -18.04 -10.92
C LEU A 42 7.78 -18.61 -10.97
N ALA A 43 7.57 -19.70 -11.72
CA ALA A 43 6.29 -20.40 -11.77
C ALA A 43 5.89 -21.01 -10.42
N ALA A 44 6.85 -21.61 -9.71
CA ALA A 44 6.64 -22.14 -8.37
C ALA A 44 6.37 -21.03 -7.36
N LEU A 45 7.14 -19.94 -7.43
CA LEU A 45 6.95 -18.77 -6.59
C LEU A 45 5.56 -18.16 -6.78
N PHE A 46 5.10 -17.99 -8.02
CA PHE A 46 3.75 -17.53 -8.30
C PHE A 46 2.68 -18.46 -7.68
N ALA A 47 2.84 -19.77 -7.85
CA ALA A 47 1.90 -20.76 -7.34
C ALA A 47 1.80 -20.78 -5.81
N SER A 48 2.87 -20.37 -5.10
CA SER A 48 2.87 -20.18 -3.65
C SER A 48 2.29 -18.83 -3.22
N CYS A 49 2.67 -17.74 -3.91
CA CYS A 49 2.29 -16.38 -3.52
C CYS A 49 0.85 -16.02 -3.89
N TYR A 50 0.39 -16.34 -5.11
CA TYR A 50 -0.94 -15.97 -5.59
C TYR A 50 -2.08 -16.45 -4.68
N PRO A 51 -2.12 -17.69 -4.18
CA PRO A 51 -3.20 -18.13 -3.31
C PRO A 51 -3.01 -17.73 -1.83
N ASN A 52 -1.88 -17.13 -1.45
CA ASN A 52 -1.50 -16.96 -0.05
C ASN A 52 -2.53 -16.16 0.77
N THR A 53 -2.97 -14.98 0.31
CA THR A 53 -4.05 -14.23 0.95
C THR A 53 -5.32 -15.06 1.08
N TRP A 54 -5.79 -15.62 -0.04
CA TRP A 54 -7.03 -16.38 -0.09
C TRP A 54 -7.05 -17.55 0.89
N GLN A 55 -5.92 -18.24 1.03
CA GLN A 55 -5.81 -19.47 1.81
C GLN A 55 -5.43 -19.25 3.26
N THR A 56 -4.70 -18.18 3.59
CA THR A 56 -4.07 -18.04 4.92
C THR A 56 -4.52 -16.82 5.70
N THR A 57 -5.01 -15.76 5.04
CA THR A 57 -5.36 -14.50 5.73
C THR A 57 -6.82 -14.09 5.59
N LEU A 58 -7.51 -14.55 4.56
CA LEU A 58 -8.92 -14.25 4.31
C LEU A 58 -9.83 -15.18 5.12
N ASP A 59 -10.61 -14.61 6.01
CA ASP A 59 -11.57 -15.35 6.83
C ASP A 59 -12.98 -14.73 6.79
N THR A 60 -13.99 -15.56 7.05
CA THR A 60 -15.39 -15.16 7.23
C THR A 60 -15.77 -15.37 8.70
N LEU A 61 -16.02 -14.27 9.41
CA LEU A 61 -16.38 -14.27 10.82
C LEU A 61 -17.75 -14.94 11.04
N PRO A 62 -18.07 -15.38 12.27
CA PRO A 62 -19.36 -16.03 12.58
C PRO A 62 -20.60 -15.19 12.24
N ASP A 63 -20.46 -13.85 12.23
CA ASP A 63 -21.52 -12.90 11.86
C ASP A 63 -21.60 -12.61 10.35
N GLY A 64 -20.76 -13.27 9.54
CA GLY A 64 -20.72 -13.13 8.09
C GLY A 64 -19.84 -11.98 7.59
N ARG A 65 -19.22 -11.18 8.47
CA ARG A 65 -18.21 -10.19 8.06
C ARG A 65 -16.96 -10.89 7.52
N VAL A 66 -16.27 -10.24 6.59
CA VAL A 66 -15.00 -10.73 6.06
C VAL A 66 -13.86 -10.00 6.78
N PHE A 67 -12.84 -10.74 7.20
CA PHE A 67 -11.65 -10.19 7.84
C PHE A 67 -10.42 -10.66 7.07
N VAL A 68 -9.46 -9.76 6.83
CA VAL A 68 -8.21 -10.08 6.13
C VAL A 68 -7.05 -9.61 6.99
N GLN A 69 -6.32 -10.54 7.58
CA GLN A 69 -5.11 -10.20 8.35
C GLN A 69 -3.91 -9.94 7.43
N THR A 70 -2.90 -9.22 7.91
CA THR A 70 -1.70 -8.90 7.10
C THR A 70 -0.83 -10.14 6.79
N GLY A 71 -0.87 -11.13 7.68
CA GLY A 71 0.03 -12.27 7.68
C GLY A 71 0.41 -12.61 9.13
N ASP A 72 1.69 -12.53 9.44
CA ASP A 72 2.23 -12.72 10.79
C ASP A 72 1.69 -11.75 11.87
N ILE A 73 1.15 -10.59 11.48
CA ILE A 73 0.45 -9.67 12.39
C ILE A 73 -1.07 -9.93 12.32
N PRO A 74 -1.72 -10.32 13.44
CA PRO A 74 -3.11 -10.80 13.46
C PRO A 74 -4.14 -9.66 13.51
N ALA A 75 -3.96 -8.63 12.70
CA ALA A 75 -4.88 -7.50 12.55
C ALA A 75 -5.09 -7.14 11.07
N MET A 76 -6.15 -6.38 10.80
CA MET A 76 -6.54 -5.95 9.46
C MET A 76 -6.17 -4.49 9.26
N TRP A 77 -5.17 -4.24 8.42
CA TRP A 77 -4.87 -2.91 7.90
C TRP A 77 -5.78 -2.60 6.72
N LEU A 78 -6.30 -1.38 6.64
CA LEU A 78 -7.11 -0.94 5.49
C LEU A 78 -6.28 -0.99 4.19
N ARG A 79 -5.01 -0.59 4.26
CA ARG A 79 -4.02 -0.71 3.17
C ARG A 79 -3.82 -2.15 2.74
N ASP A 80 -3.29 -2.98 3.64
CA ASP A 80 -2.89 -4.35 3.32
C ASP A 80 -4.05 -5.15 2.76
N SER A 81 -5.21 -5.10 3.43
CA SER A 81 -6.37 -5.87 3.00
C SER A 81 -6.93 -5.43 1.64
N ALA A 82 -6.80 -4.17 1.24
CA ALA A 82 -7.12 -3.74 -0.11
C ALA A 82 -6.12 -4.27 -1.14
N ALA A 83 -4.82 -4.10 -0.86
CA ALA A 83 -3.76 -4.52 -1.77
C ALA A 83 -3.68 -6.06 -1.92
N GLN A 84 -3.92 -6.79 -0.84
CA GLN A 84 -4.00 -8.26 -0.80
C GLN A 84 -5.09 -8.81 -1.73
N MET A 85 -6.20 -8.09 -1.92
CA MET A 85 -7.31 -8.50 -2.79
C MET A 85 -7.13 -8.08 -4.25
N SER A 86 -6.19 -7.17 -4.54
CA SER A 86 -5.93 -6.62 -5.86
C SER A 86 -5.78 -7.68 -6.98
N PRO A 87 -5.00 -8.78 -6.79
CA PRO A 87 -4.79 -9.78 -7.84
C PRO A 87 -6.05 -10.56 -8.22
N TYR A 88 -7.07 -10.58 -7.34
CA TYR A 88 -8.30 -11.33 -7.55
C TYR A 88 -9.42 -10.50 -8.19
N LEU A 89 -9.29 -9.17 -8.22
CA LEU A 89 -10.30 -8.26 -8.79
C LEU A 89 -10.73 -8.65 -10.21
N PRO A 90 -9.82 -9.00 -11.15
CA PRO A 90 -10.22 -9.34 -12.51
C PRO A 90 -11.11 -10.59 -12.59
N LEU A 91 -11.10 -11.45 -11.57
CA LEU A 91 -11.96 -12.64 -11.52
C LEU A 91 -13.39 -12.32 -11.07
N CYS A 92 -13.65 -11.16 -10.46
CA CYS A 92 -14.96 -10.84 -9.89
C CYS A 92 -16.11 -10.83 -10.92
N ALA A 93 -15.82 -10.57 -12.19
CA ALA A 93 -16.84 -10.63 -13.24
C ALA A 93 -17.37 -12.06 -13.46
N ALA A 94 -16.47 -13.07 -13.43
CA ALA A 94 -16.77 -14.45 -13.81
C ALA A 94 -16.87 -15.42 -12.62
N ASP A 95 -16.32 -15.06 -11.46
CA ASP A 95 -16.28 -15.92 -10.27
C ASP A 95 -17.10 -15.28 -9.13
N PRO A 96 -18.33 -15.77 -8.85
CA PRO A 96 -19.19 -15.22 -7.81
C PRO A 96 -18.63 -15.43 -6.40
N VAL A 97 -17.78 -16.44 -6.17
CA VAL A 97 -17.16 -16.70 -4.86
C VAL A 97 -16.07 -15.67 -4.59
N VAL A 98 -15.23 -15.39 -5.59
CA VAL A 98 -14.21 -14.32 -5.50
C VAL A 98 -14.90 -12.96 -5.40
N ARG A 99 -15.92 -12.70 -6.23
CA ARG A 99 -16.73 -11.47 -6.15
C ARG A 99 -17.30 -11.26 -4.75
N GLY A 100 -17.88 -12.29 -4.15
CA GLY A 100 -18.42 -12.23 -2.79
C GLY A 100 -17.38 -11.91 -1.73
N ALA A 101 -16.17 -12.47 -1.84
CA ALA A 101 -15.08 -12.20 -0.92
C ALA A 101 -14.61 -10.73 -0.99
N VAL A 102 -14.32 -10.21 -2.20
CA VAL A 102 -13.91 -8.81 -2.38
C VAL A 102 -15.01 -7.85 -1.94
N ALA A 103 -16.27 -8.15 -2.28
CA ALA A 103 -17.43 -7.40 -1.80
C ALA A 103 -17.52 -7.38 -0.27
N GLY A 104 -17.19 -8.49 0.39
CA GLY A 104 -17.11 -8.58 1.84
C GLY A 104 -16.03 -7.69 2.45
N VAL A 105 -14.84 -7.65 1.85
CA VAL A 105 -13.75 -6.75 2.27
C VAL A 105 -14.16 -5.27 2.16
N ILE A 106 -14.81 -4.88 1.06
CA ILE A 106 -15.31 -3.49 0.89
C ILE A 106 -16.35 -3.13 1.96
N ARG A 107 -17.28 -4.04 2.27
CA ARG A 107 -18.24 -3.82 3.37
C ARG A 107 -17.52 -3.70 4.72
N GLN A 108 -16.49 -4.50 4.93
CA GLN A 108 -15.68 -4.43 6.14
C GLN A 108 -14.94 -3.10 6.24
N HIS A 109 -14.31 -2.62 5.18
CA HIS A 109 -13.67 -1.30 5.18
C HIS A 109 -14.65 -0.17 5.53
N ALA A 110 -15.85 -0.17 4.93
CA ALA A 110 -16.88 0.80 5.26
C ALA A 110 -17.28 0.75 6.74
N HIS A 111 -17.39 -0.45 7.32
CA HIS A 111 -17.63 -0.62 8.74
C HIS A 111 -16.47 -0.11 9.60
N LEU A 112 -15.22 -0.47 9.30
CA LEU A 112 -14.05 -0.07 10.07
C LEU A 112 -13.82 1.46 10.02
N LEU A 113 -14.03 2.10 8.87
CA LEU A 113 -14.02 3.56 8.76
C LEU A 113 -15.13 4.24 9.59
N SER A 114 -16.26 3.56 9.80
CA SER A 114 -17.31 4.05 10.70
C SER A 114 -16.97 3.88 12.19
N VAL A 115 -16.05 2.96 12.51
CA VAL A 115 -15.53 2.76 13.87
C VAL A 115 -14.52 3.86 14.22
N ASP A 116 -13.48 4.04 13.40
CA ASP A 116 -12.52 5.13 13.55
C ASP A 116 -11.81 5.43 12.22
N PRO A 117 -12.09 6.57 11.55
CA PRO A 117 -11.47 6.88 10.27
C PRO A 117 -10.02 7.38 10.41
N TYR A 118 -9.47 7.51 11.62
CA TYR A 118 -8.06 7.84 11.83
C TYR A 118 -7.18 6.61 12.15
N ALA A 119 -7.78 5.42 12.27
CA ALA A 119 -7.04 4.20 12.54
C ALA A 119 -6.56 3.52 11.24
N ASN A 120 -5.32 3.05 11.24
CA ASN A 120 -4.74 2.23 10.18
C ASN A 120 -5.15 0.75 10.31
N ALA A 121 -5.24 0.25 11.55
CA ALA A 121 -5.37 -1.19 11.85
C ALA A 121 -6.51 -1.52 12.81
N PHE A 122 -7.16 -2.67 12.59
CA PHE A 122 -8.34 -3.08 13.33
C PHE A 122 -8.27 -4.52 13.83
N ASN A 123 -8.85 -4.73 15.01
CA ASN A 123 -8.94 -6.04 15.65
C ASN A 123 -10.05 -6.89 15.03
N ARG A 124 -9.85 -8.21 15.04
CA ARG A 124 -10.87 -9.18 14.64
C ARG A 124 -12.04 -9.24 15.63
N GLU A 125 -11.72 -9.17 16.92
CA GLU A 125 -12.61 -9.18 18.08
C GLU A 125 -12.17 -8.04 19.02
N PRO A 126 -12.98 -7.60 20.00
CA PRO A 126 -12.55 -6.58 20.96
C PRO A 126 -11.23 -6.98 21.63
N GLY A 127 -10.22 -6.11 21.53
CA GLY A 127 -8.86 -6.28 22.04
C GLY A 127 -8.39 -5.05 22.81
N ASP A 128 -7.14 -5.08 23.26
CA ASP A 128 -6.49 -4.02 24.06
C ASP A 128 -5.00 -3.86 23.68
N GLU A 129 -4.67 -4.26 22.45
CA GLU A 129 -3.37 -4.03 21.84
C GLU A 129 -3.08 -2.54 21.71
N TYR A 130 -1.83 -2.15 21.94
CA TYR A 130 -1.40 -0.75 21.92
C TYR A 130 -2.19 0.17 22.86
N HIS A 131 -2.82 -0.34 23.93
CA HIS A 131 -3.51 0.46 24.96
C HIS A 131 -2.62 1.54 25.63
N PHE A 132 -1.30 1.41 25.48
CA PHE A 132 -0.31 2.37 25.97
C PHE A 132 -0.16 3.61 25.08
N ASP A 133 -0.61 3.58 23.82
CA ASP A 133 -0.63 4.74 22.93
C ASP A 133 -1.57 5.82 23.49
N ARG A 134 -1.33 7.07 23.12
CA ARG A 134 -2.04 8.22 23.67
C ARG A 134 -2.62 9.07 22.53
N PRO A 135 -3.95 9.25 22.47
CA PRO A 135 -4.96 8.58 23.30
C PRO A 135 -5.00 7.06 23.05
N ALA A 136 -5.42 6.30 24.06
CA ALA A 136 -5.55 4.86 23.94
C ALA A 136 -6.58 4.50 22.85
N PRO A 137 -6.27 3.51 21.97
CA PRO A 137 -7.20 3.07 20.95
C PRO A 137 -8.47 2.48 21.57
N GLY A 138 -9.57 2.54 20.81
CA GLY A 138 -10.79 1.81 21.17
C GLY A 138 -10.62 0.30 20.98
N PRO A 139 -11.48 -0.54 21.56
CA PRO A 139 -11.27 -1.99 21.59
C PRO A 139 -11.31 -2.69 20.22
N TRP A 140 -11.84 -2.03 19.18
CA TRP A 140 -11.85 -2.54 17.81
C TRP A 140 -10.67 -2.05 16.97
N VAL A 141 -9.88 -1.13 17.50
CA VAL A 141 -8.71 -0.54 16.84
C VAL A 141 -7.47 -1.27 17.37
N TRP A 142 -6.72 -1.89 16.46
CA TRP A 142 -5.44 -2.51 16.79
C TRP A 142 -4.36 -1.44 16.96
N GLU A 143 -4.28 -0.51 16.01
CA GLU A 143 -3.35 0.61 16.04
C GLU A 143 -4.04 1.84 15.43
N ARG A 144 -3.71 3.03 15.97
CA ARG A 144 -4.37 4.30 15.62
C ARG A 144 -3.42 5.32 14.99
N LYS A 145 -2.47 4.84 14.18
CA LYS A 145 -1.59 5.70 13.39
C LYS A 145 -2.37 6.24 12.19
N TYR A 146 -2.50 7.57 12.10
CA TYR A 146 -3.23 8.18 11.00
C TYR A 146 -2.35 8.25 9.75
N GLU A 147 -2.78 7.48 8.77
CA GLU A 147 -2.17 7.35 7.47
C GLU A 147 -3.18 7.77 6.42
N LEU A 148 -2.84 8.76 5.60
CA LEU A 148 -3.72 9.23 4.54
C LEU A 148 -4.14 8.11 3.59
N ASP A 149 -3.23 7.17 3.28
CA ASP A 149 -3.52 6.05 2.39
C ASP A 149 -4.55 5.06 2.94
N SER A 150 -4.69 4.94 4.27
CA SER A 150 -5.71 4.11 4.91
C SER A 150 -7.14 4.57 4.56
N LEU A 151 -7.33 5.84 4.20
CA LEU A 151 -8.59 6.36 3.65
C LEU A 151 -8.71 6.17 2.13
N CYS A 152 -7.59 6.07 1.42
CA CYS A 152 -7.54 5.98 -0.03
C CYS A 152 -7.80 4.54 -0.51
N TYR A 153 -7.18 3.56 0.14
CA TYR A 153 -7.28 2.14 -0.22
C TYR A 153 -8.73 1.59 -0.25
N PRO A 154 -9.60 1.89 0.71
CA PRO A 154 -11.01 1.52 0.65
C PRO A 154 -11.75 2.08 -0.58
N LEU A 155 -11.53 3.36 -0.90
CA LEU A 155 -12.15 4.00 -2.06
C LEU A 155 -11.61 3.42 -3.37
N TRP A 156 -10.29 3.18 -3.43
CA TRP A 156 -9.62 2.60 -4.59
C TRP A 156 -10.07 1.17 -4.86
N LEU A 157 -10.18 0.32 -3.83
CA LEU A 157 -10.70 -1.04 -3.96
C LEU A 157 -12.16 -1.03 -4.45
N ALA A 158 -13.00 -0.18 -3.86
CA ALA A 158 -14.40 -0.05 -4.25
C ALA A 158 -14.56 0.42 -5.71
N TRP A 159 -13.75 1.39 -6.13
CA TRP A 159 -13.73 1.88 -7.51
C TRP A 159 -13.31 0.78 -8.49
N ARG A 160 -12.20 0.06 -8.24
CA ARG A 160 -11.75 -1.03 -9.12
C ARG A 160 -12.73 -2.20 -9.16
N TYR A 161 -13.35 -2.53 -8.03
CA TYR A 161 -14.43 -3.53 -7.97
C TYR A 161 -15.61 -3.12 -8.86
N TRP A 162 -16.04 -1.86 -8.77
CA TRP A 162 -17.11 -1.33 -9.62
C TRP A 162 -16.72 -1.35 -11.11
N GLN A 163 -15.49 -1.01 -11.47
CA GLN A 163 -15.04 -1.07 -12.87
C GLN A 163 -15.15 -2.48 -13.48
N VAL A 164 -14.90 -3.52 -12.69
CA VAL A 164 -14.96 -4.91 -13.17
C VAL A 164 -16.38 -5.49 -13.11
N THR A 165 -17.17 -5.12 -12.11
CA THR A 165 -18.48 -5.76 -11.85
C THR A 165 -19.68 -4.93 -12.30
N GLY A 166 -19.51 -3.62 -12.46
CA GLY A 166 -20.60 -2.67 -12.66
C GLY A 166 -21.43 -2.36 -11.41
N GLU A 167 -21.08 -2.93 -10.25
CA GLU A 167 -21.89 -2.87 -9.02
C GLU A 167 -21.08 -2.34 -7.82
N ALA A 168 -21.78 -1.89 -6.78
CA ALA A 168 -21.20 -1.66 -5.46
C ALA A 168 -21.84 -2.62 -4.43
N PRO A 169 -21.07 -3.16 -3.48
CA PRO A 169 -21.57 -4.17 -2.54
C PRO A 169 -22.45 -3.60 -1.43
N LEU A 170 -22.51 -2.27 -1.30
CA LEU A 170 -23.33 -1.48 -0.38
C LEU A 170 -23.46 -0.03 -0.90
N ASP A 171 -24.26 0.80 -0.23
CA ASP A 171 -24.24 2.25 -0.44
C ASP A 171 -22.96 2.87 0.16
N LEU A 172 -22.10 3.40 -0.71
CA LEU A 172 -20.79 3.93 -0.32
C LEU A 172 -20.84 5.41 0.09
N ARG A 173 -21.96 6.13 -0.12
CA ARG A 173 -22.05 7.56 0.18
C ARG A 173 -21.76 7.91 1.65
N PRO A 174 -22.23 7.15 2.66
CA PRO A 174 -21.86 7.41 4.05
C PRO A 174 -20.35 7.30 4.29
N THR A 175 -19.71 6.28 3.73
CA THR A 175 -18.25 6.07 3.83
C THR A 175 -17.50 7.24 3.21
N MET A 176 -17.92 7.69 2.02
CA MET A 176 -17.30 8.82 1.34
C MET A 176 -17.49 10.14 2.10
N HIS A 177 -18.65 10.36 2.74
CA HIS A 177 -18.85 11.52 3.60
C HIS A 177 -17.90 11.50 4.82
N THR A 178 -17.70 10.33 5.45
CA THR A 178 -16.72 10.16 6.53
C THR A 178 -15.32 10.50 6.06
N VAL A 179 -14.87 9.91 4.94
CA VAL A 179 -13.54 10.16 4.36
C VAL A 179 -13.36 11.64 4.04
N LEU A 180 -14.28 12.26 3.29
CA LEU A 180 -14.22 13.69 2.96
C LEU A 180 -14.19 14.59 4.19
N GLY A 181 -14.89 14.20 5.26
CA GLY A 181 -14.87 14.92 6.53
C GLY A 181 -13.47 14.96 7.15
N VAL A 182 -12.78 13.81 7.17
CA VAL A 182 -11.40 13.72 7.66
C VAL A 182 -10.45 14.49 6.75
N LEU A 183 -10.48 14.23 5.44
CA LEU A 183 -9.59 14.92 4.49
C LEU A 183 -9.74 16.44 4.58
N HIS A 184 -10.97 16.96 4.63
CA HIS A 184 -11.18 18.40 4.76
C HIS A 184 -10.67 18.95 6.10
N THR A 185 -10.80 18.21 7.20
CA THR A 185 -10.25 18.59 8.51
C THR A 185 -8.72 18.68 8.42
N GLU A 186 -8.09 17.67 7.82
CA GLU A 186 -6.64 17.52 7.73
C GLU A 186 -5.97 18.39 6.65
N GLN A 187 -6.74 19.16 5.86
CA GLN A 187 -6.18 20.26 5.06
C GLN A 187 -5.62 21.40 5.93
N ASP A 188 -6.06 21.52 7.19
CA ASP A 188 -5.52 22.46 8.17
C ASP A 188 -5.54 21.79 9.55
N HIS A 189 -4.59 20.86 9.73
CA HIS A 189 -4.47 20.01 10.91
C HIS A 189 -4.40 20.83 12.20
N ASP A 190 -3.57 21.87 12.24
CA ASP A 190 -3.37 22.67 13.45
C ASP A 190 -4.60 23.51 13.85
N ALA A 191 -5.38 24.01 12.89
CA ALA A 191 -6.57 24.79 13.21
C ALA A 191 -7.82 23.93 13.47
N ARG A 192 -7.94 22.77 12.81
CA ARG A 192 -9.20 22.00 12.77
C ARG A 192 -9.14 20.61 13.40
N SER A 193 -7.97 19.97 13.45
CA SER A 193 -7.87 18.58 13.89
C SER A 193 -7.70 18.45 15.40
N ALA A 194 -8.46 17.50 15.95
CA ALA A 194 -8.29 16.98 17.30
C ALA A 194 -7.41 15.72 17.35
N TYR A 195 -6.96 15.21 16.19
CA TYR A 195 -6.08 14.05 16.15
C TYR A 195 -4.74 14.38 16.82
N THR A 196 -4.35 13.51 17.74
CA THR A 196 -3.01 13.47 18.33
C THR A 196 -2.61 12.02 18.48
N PHE A 197 -1.31 11.76 18.46
CA PHE A 197 -0.77 10.42 18.71
C PHE A 197 0.60 10.49 19.38
N GLU A 198 0.72 9.88 20.55
CA GLU A 198 2.02 9.64 21.19
C GLU A 198 2.12 8.18 21.64
N ARG A 199 3.13 7.47 21.14
CA ARG A 199 3.58 6.22 21.74
C ARG A 199 4.60 6.56 22.84
N PRO A 200 4.44 6.05 24.07
CA PRO A 200 5.41 6.29 25.12
C PRO A 200 6.79 5.71 24.75
N GLU A 201 7.86 6.40 25.14
CA GLU A 201 9.24 6.05 24.78
C GLU A 201 9.60 4.59 25.10
N ALA A 202 9.11 4.04 26.21
CA ALA A 202 9.35 2.66 26.61
C ALA A 202 8.77 1.60 25.65
N TYR A 203 7.84 1.99 24.77
CA TYR A 203 7.21 1.12 23.76
C TYR A 203 7.61 1.47 22.33
N CYS A 204 8.39 2.53 22.12
CA CYS A 204 8.90 2.87 20.78
C CYS A 204 10.03 1.91 20.40
N VAL A 205 9.89 1.22 19.28
CA VAL A 205 10.99 0.43 18.67
C VAL A 205 11.87 1.37 17.84
N LEU A 206 11.24 2.31 17.14
CA LEU A 206 11.89 3.35 16.36
C LEU A 206 11.48 4.74 16.87
N PRO A 207 12.32 5.78 16.73
CA PRO A 207 11.91 7.15 17.00
C PRO A 207 10.71 7.61 16.16
N SER A 208 10.51 6.99 14.99
CA SER A 208 9.37 7.21 14.09
C SER A 208 8.07 6.58 14.58
N ASP A 209 8.07 5.81 15.68
CA ASP A 209 6.84 5.22 16.22
C ASP A 209 5.92 6.22 16.93
N THR A 210 6.33 7.48 17.08
CA THR A 210 5.58 8.51 17.82
C THR A 210 5.64 9.86 17.11
N LEU A 211 4.63 10.71 17.32
CA LEU A 211 4.61 12.05 16.72
C LEU A 211 5.23 13.09 17.66
N THR A 212 5.92 14.06 17.05
CA THR A 212 6.48 15.21 17.76
C THR A 212 5.40 16.25 18.12
N ARG A 213 5.80 17.33 18.81
CA ARG A 213 4.93 18.47 19.18
C ARG A 213 3.68 18.07 19.98
N GLY A 214 3.87 17.20 20.99
CA GLY A 214 2.76 16.71 21.83
C GLY A 214 1.73 15.92 21.01
N GLY A 215 2.23 15.06 20.12
CA GLY A 215 1.40 14.21 19.27
C GLY A 215 0.81 14.86 18.01
N ARG A 216 1.20 16.10 17.65
CA ARG A 216 0.69 16.84 16.47
C ARG A 216 1.62 16.79 15.24
N GLY A 217 2.75 16.10 15.35
CA GLY A 217 3.74 15.97 14.28
C GLY A 217 4.57 17.23 14.02
N ALA A 218 5.26 17.25 12.87
CA ALA A 218 6.17 18.33 12.50
C ALA A 218 5.45 19.64 12.14
N ALA A 219 6.14 20.78 12.33
CA ALA A 219 5.63 22.12 12.02
C ALA A 219 5.39 22.27 10.51
N HIS A 220 4.33 22.98 10.11
CA HIS A 220 3.91 23.09 8.72
C HIS A 220 3.04 24.33 8.49
N HIS A 221 2.74 24.62 7.23
CA HIS A 221 1.73 25.60 6.81
C HIS A 221 0.73 24.96 5.83
N PRO A 222 -0.59 25.22 5.95
CA PRO A 222 -1.59 24.73 5.01
C PRO A 222 -1.23 24.99 3.53
N THR A 223 -1.29 23.94 2.71
CA THR A 223 -0.92 23.96 1.28
C THR A 223 -2.08 23.60 0.35
N GLY A 224 -3.22 23.17 0.91
CA GLY A 224 -4.30 22.51 0.17
C GLY A 224 -4.15 20.98 0.07
N MET A 225 -2.94 20.45 0.32
CA MET A 225 -2.72 19.02 0.57
C MET A 225 -3.25 18.62 1.95
N ILE A 226 -3.34 17.32 2.15
CA ILE A 226 -3.81 16.67 3.37
C ILE A 226 -2.60 16.30 4.22
N TRP A 227 -2.62 16.70 5.49
CA TRP A 227 -1.67 16.26 6.51
C TRP A 227 -1.72 14.73 6.65
N SER A 228 -0.58 14.08 6.86
CA SER A 228 -0.49 12.67 7.27
C SER A 228 0.42 12.59 8.49
N GLY A 229 0.01 11.82 9.50
CA GLY A 229 0.84 11.59 10.68
C GLY A 229 1.94 10.58 10.36
N PHE A 230 1.55 9.51 9.66
CA PHE A 230 2.41 8.38 9.35
C PHE A 230 2.38 8.06 7.86
N ARG A 231 3.44 7.37 7.41
CA ARG A 231 3.65 6.82 6.07
C ARG A 231 2.95 5.46 5.95
N PRO A 232 2.82 4.90 4.74
CA PRO A 232 2.38 3.51 4.59
C PRO A 232 3.37 2.47 5.15
N SER A 233 4.55 2.88 5.64
CA SER A 233 5.46 2.06 6.45
C SER A 233 5.13 2.09 7.95
N ASP A 234 4.03 2.74 8.34
CA ASP A 234 3.64 3.03 9.72
C ASP A 234 4.69 3.90 10.49
N ASP A 235 5.67 4.48 9.80
CA ASP A 235 6.64 5.44 10.35
C ASP A 235 6.10 6.88 10.31
N ALA A 236 6.37 7.67 11.35
CA ALA A 236 6.01 9.08 11.40
C ALA A 236 6.62 9.86 10.21
N CYS A 237 5.80 10.72 9.60
CA CYS A 237 6.26 11.62 8.55
C CYS A 237 7.27 12.63 9.13
N THR A 238 8.35 12.90 8.40
CA THR A 238 9.30 13.96 8.77
C THR A 238 8.69 15.33 8.48
N TYR A 239 8.07 15.49 7.31
CA TYR A 239 7.15 16.59 7.02
C TYR A 239 5.78 16.04 6.64
N PRO A 240 4.69 16.64 7.10
CA PRO A 240 3.40 15.97 7.11
C PRO A 240 2.69 15.92 5.75
N TYR A 241 3.09 16.72 4.77
CA TYR A 241 2.54 16.59 3.42
C TYR A 241 3.33 15.52 2.66
N LEU A 242 2.98 14.27 2.96
CA LEU A 242 3.45 13.09 2.26
C LEU A 242 2.90 13.10 0.82
N VAL A 243 3.77 13.45 -0.12
CA VAL A 243 3.41 13.68 -1.53
C VAL A 243 2.82 12.43 -2.20
N PRO A 244 3.39 11.21 -2.07
CA PRO A 244 2.79 10.05 -2.73
C PRO A 244 1.40 9.69 -2.18
N ALA A 245 1.15 9.85 -0.87
CA ALA A 245 -0.18 9.64 -0.30
C ALA A 245 -1.18 10.72 -0.73
N ASN A 246 -0.73 11.97 -0.85
CA ASN A 246 -1.56 13.05 -1.41
C ASN A 246 -1.88 12.82 -2.88
N ALA A 247 -0.92 12.33 -3.66
CA ALA A 247 -1.15 11.93 -5.04
C ALA A 247 -2.15 10.77 -5.14
N PHE A 248 -2.04 9.77 -4.27
CA PHE A 248 -3.00 8.67 -4.22
C PHE A 248 -4.41 9.14 -3.86
N SER A 249 -4.55 10.09 -2.91
CA SER A 249 -5.87 10.61 -2.52
C SER A 249 -6.56 11.34 -3.67
N VAL A 250 -5.82 12.01 -4.56
CA VAL A 250 -6.38 12.59 -5.79
C VAL A 250 -7.00 11.50 -6.67
N SER A 251 -6.26 10.43 -6.99
CA SER A 251 -6.78 9.32 -7.80
C SER A 251 -7.96 8.60 -7.13
N ALA A 252 -7.92 8.40 -5.81
CA ALA A 252 -9.00 7.80 -5.06
C ALA A 252 -10.28 8.66 -5.05
N LEU A 253 -10.14 9.99 -4.92
CA LEU A 253 -11.26 10.94 -4.99
C LEU A 253 -11.87 11.03 -6.39
N GLU A 254 -11.05 11.02 -7.44
CA GLU A 254 -11.51 10.99 -8.84
C GLU A 254 -12.29 9.68 -9.12
N GLY A 255 -11.78 8.54 -8.66
CA GLY A 255 -12.47 7.25 -8.75
C GLY A 255 -13.79 7.23 -7.96
N ALA A 256 -13.79 7.79 -6.75
CA ALA A 256 -14.99 7.92 -5.92
C ALA A 256 -16.05 8.81 -6.58
N ALA A 257 -15.65 9.93 -7.18
CA ALA A 257 -16.54 10.84 -7.92
C ALA A 257 -17.22 10.13 -9.10
N ALA A 258 -16.44 9.38 -9.89
CA ALA A 258 -16.96 8.58 -10.99
C ALA A 258 -17.98 7.53 -10.52
N LEU A 259 -17.66 6.82 -9.43
CA LEU A 259 -18.52 5.79 -8.86
C LEU A 259 -19.86 6.37 -8.40
N VAL A 260 -19.86 7.42 -7.58
CA VAL A 260 -21.13 7.95 -7.03
C VAL A 260 -22.01 8.60 -8.07
N ARG A 261 -21.39 9.24 -9.06
CA ARG A 261 -22.11 9.76 -10.22
C ARG A 261 -22.81 8.64 -10.97
N ALA A 262 -22.09 7.57 -11.29
CA ALA A 262 -22.63 6.48 -12.08
C ALA A 262 -23.68 5.64 -11.33
N LEU A 263 -23.44 5.32 -10.06
CA LEU A 263 -24.32 4.41 -9.30
C LEU A 263 -25.49 5.12 -8.61
N TYR A 264 -25.33 6.39 -8.22
CA TYR A 264 -26.31 7.09 -7.39
C TYR A 264 -26.83 8.38 -8.01
N GLY A 265 -26.25 8.87 -9.11
CA GLY A 265 -26.59 10.17 -9.69
C GLY A 265 -26.29 11.35 -8.77
N ASP A 266 -25.41 11.17 -7.77
CA ASP A 266 -25.10 12.18 -6.76
C ASP A 266 -24.00 13.14 -7.23
N GLU A 267 -24.39 14.09 -8.09
CA GLU A 267 -23.49 15.11 -8.61
C GLU A 267 -22.92 16.04 -7.52
N THR A 268 -23.63 16.19 -6.40
CA THR A 268 -23.16 17.06 -5.31
C THR A 268 -21.98 16.42 -4.60
N LEU A 269 -22.08 15.14 -4.25
CA LEU A 269 -20.97 14.41 -3.66
C LEU A 269 -19.80 14.25 -4.64
N ALA A 270 -20.08 13.93 -5.91
CA ALA A 270 -19.04 13.84 -6.94
C ALA A 270 -18.27 15.17 -7.09
N GLY A 271 -18.98 16.30 -7.18
CA GLY A 271 -18.35 17.61 -7.29
C GLY A 271 -17.50 17.98 -6.07
N ARG A 272 -17.90 17.57 -4.86
CA ARG A 272 -17.07 17.76 -3.65
C ARG A 272 -15.75 16.98 -3.72
N CYS A 273 -15.79 15.74 -4.20
CA CYS A 273 -14.58 14.94 -4.42
C CYS A 273 -13.66 15.61 -5.45
N GLU A 274 -14.20 16.03 -6.59
CA GLU A 274 -13.44 16.67 -7.69
C GLU A 274 -12.80 18.00 -7.26
N VAL A 275 -13.53 18.83 -6.50
CA VAL A 275 -12.99 20.09 -5.96
C VAL A 275 -11.82 19.83 -5.01
N LEU A 276 -11.97 18.87 -4.09
CA LEU A 276 -10.92 18.54 -3.14
C LEU A 276 -9.69 17.93 -3.86
N ALA A 277 -9.91 17.04 -4.82
CA ALA A 277 -8.85 16.48 -5.65
C ALA A 277 -8.07 17.58 -6.40
N GLY A 278 -8.77 18.58 -6.95
CA GLY A 278 -8.15 19.73 -7.61
C GLY A 278 -7.30 20.59 -6.66
N GLN A 279 -7.77 20.80 -5.43
CA GLN A 279 -7.01 21.53 -4.40
C GLN A 279 -5.73 20.79 -4.01
N ILE A 280 -5.82 19.49 -3.75
CA ILE A 280 -4.66 18.65 -3.39
C ILE A 280 -3.66 18.63 -4.54
N ARG A 281 -4.12 18.45 -5.79
CA ARG A 281 -3.26 18.49 -6.98
C ARG A 281 -2.54 19.82 -7.11
N SER A 282 -3.23 20.95 -6.93
CA SER A 282 -2.60 22.28 -6.92
C SER A 282 -1.57 22.42 -5.80
N GLY A 283 -1.84 21.86 -4.61
CA GLY A 283 -0.90 21.85 -3.50
C GLY A 283 0.36 21.04 -3.80
N ILE A 284 0.23 19.86 -4.41
CA ILE A 284 1.37 19.04 -4.86
C ILE A 284 2.20 19.81 -5.88
N GLU A 285 1.59 20.39 -6.92
CA GLU A 285 2.33 21.10 -7.96
C GLU A 285 3.09 22.33 -7.42
N THR A 286 2.56 22.97 -6.38
CA THR A 286 3.14 24.20 -5.80
C THR A 286 4.19 23.90 -4.73
N HIS A 287 3.99 22.87 -3.92
CA HIS A 287 4.79 22.61 -2.71
C HIS A 287 5.45 21.23 -2.68
N GLY A 288 4.92 20.26 -3.42
CA GLY A 288 5.42 18.88 -3.49
C GLY A 288 6.40 18.64 -4.65
N VAL A 289 6.68 19.64 -5.48
CA VAL A 289 7.61 19.56 -6.60
C VAL A 289 8.76 20.55 -6.42
N THR A 290 9.99 20.11 -6.66
CA THR A 290 11.20 20.92 -6.52
C THR A 290 12.22 20.63 -7.63
N GLU A 291 13.21 21.50 -7.79
CA GLU A 291 14.30 21.34 -8.76
C GLU A 291 15.51 20.65 -8.12
N HIS A 292 15.83 19.45 -8.58
CA HIS A 292 17.05 18.74 -8.19
C HIS A 292 18.22 19.11 -9.13
N PRO A 293 19.43 19.40 -8.60
CA PRO A 293 20.55 19.85 -9.43
C PRO A 293 20.96 18.86 -10.54
N THR A 294 20.78 17.56 -10.32
CA THR A 294 21.16 16.50 -11.28
C THR A 294 19.98 15.98 -12.10
N PHE A 295 18.78 15.92 -11.53
CA PHE A 295 17.63 15.24 -12.14
C PHE A 295 16.59 16.21 -12.70
N GLY A 296 16.72 17.52 -12.43
CA GLY A 296 15.74 18.54 -12.78
C GLY A 296 14.51 18.48 -11.88
N ARG A 297 13.36 18.88 -12.42
CA ARG A 297 12.07 18.85 -11.74
C ARG A 297 11.70 17.46 -11.24
N VAL A 298 11.53 17.28 -9.93
CA VAL A 298 11.18 16.02 -9.26
C VAL A 298 10.10 16.24 -8.20
N TYR A 299 9.32 15.19 -7.91
CA TYR A 299 8.48 15.18 -6.72
C TYR A 299 9.36 14.98 -5.47
N ALA A 300 9.13 15.76 -4.43
CA ALA A 300 9.63 15.47 -3.10
C ALA A 300 8.83 14.31 -2.49
N TYR A 301 9.40 13.58 -1.54
CA TYR A 301 8.67 12.56 -0.79
C TYR A 301 7.73 13.22 0.22
N GLU A 302 8.25 14.22 0.95
CA GLU A 302 7.51 14.99 1.94
C GLU A 302 7.87 16.48 1.86
N THR A 303 6.91 17.34 2.22
CA THR A 303 7.10 18.80 2.32
C THR A 303 6.29 19.34 3.51
N ASP A 304 6.65 20.52 3.99
CA ASP A 304 6.00 21.18 5.14
C ASP A 304 5.17 22.42 4.77
N GLY A 305 5.21 22.84 3.50
CA GLY A 305 4.58 24.09 3.06
C GLY A 305 5.31 25.37 3.52
N LEU A 306 6.41 25.24 4.26
CA LEU A 306 7.33 26.31 4.67
C LEU A 306 8.60 26.36 3.80
N GLY A 307 8.72 25.44 2.84
CA GLY A 307 9.78 25.39 1.84
C GLY A 307 10.78 24.24 2.05
N GLN A 308 10.60 23.40 3.07
CA GLN A 308 11.42 22.21 3.26
C GLN A 308 10.92 21.07 2.39
N HIS A 309 11.86 20.31 1.81
CA HIS A 309 11.57 19.16 0.97
C HIS A 309 12.46 18.00 1.41
N LEU A 310 11.86 16.84 1.64
CA LEU A 310 12.57 15.59 1.84
C LEU A 310 12.64 14.84 0.52
N LEU A 311 13.86 14.65 0.01
CA LEU A 311 14.11 13.91 -1.23
C LEU A 311 14.56 12.49 -0.90
N MET A 312 13.63 11.54 -1.01
CA MET A 312 13.84 10.11 -0.83
C MET A 312 12.71 9.34 -1.53
N ASP A 313 12.69 8.02 -1.39
CA ASP A 313 11.44 7.25 -1.48
C ASP A 313 11.47 6.12 -0.46
N ASP A 314 10.29 5.58 -0.19
CA ASP A 314 10.09 4.43 0.67
C ASP A 314 9.50 3.26 -0.15
N ALA A 315 9.77 2.04 0.27
CA ALA A 315 9.28 0.84 -0.40
C ALA A 315 7.76 0.68 -0.34
N ASN A 316 7.11 1.14 0.72
CA ASN A 316 5.68 0.95 0.95
C ASN A 316 4.85 1.82 0.00
N VAL A 317 3.74 1.26 -0.49
CA VAL A 317 2.82 1.93 -1.43
C VAL A 317 1.70 2.60 -0.63
N PRO A 318 1.36 3.88 -0.87
CA PRO A 318 1.84 4.75 -1.94
C PRO A 318 3.29 5.27 -1.77
N SER A 319 4.10 5.07 -2.80
CA SER A 319 5.45 5.60 -2.95
C SER A 319 5.54 6.52 -4.17
N LEU A 320 6.61 7.29 -4.29
CA LEU A 320 6.83 8.11 -5.49
C LEU A 320 7.05 7.21 -6.72
N LEU A 321 7.68 6.05 -6.54
CA LEU A 321 7.81 5.04 -7.60
C LEU A 321 6.45 4.54 -8.10
N SER A 322 5.43 4.46 -7.23
CA SER A 322 4.11 3.90 -7.52
C SER A 322 3.11 4.87 -8.15
N LEU A 323 3.47 6.14 -8.38
CA LEU A 323 2.52 7.16 -8.86
C LEU A 323 1.76 6.77 -10.14
N PRO A 324 2.38 6.15 -11.17
CA PRO A 324 1.63 5.69 -12.34
C PRO A 324 0.74 4.49 -12.04
N TYR A 325 1.18 3.56 -11.19
CA TYR A 325 0.38 2.39 -10.78
C TYR A 325 -0.92 2.81 -10.09
N LEU A 326 -0.86 3.85 -9.25
CA LEU A 326 -2.01 4.41 -8.55
C LEU A 326 -2.88 5.32 -9.44
N GLY A 327 -2.46 5.58 -10.67
CA GLY A 327 -3.20 6.41 -11.64
C GLY A 327 -3.11 7.91 -11.39
N TYR A 328 -2.07 8.40 -10.70
CA TYR A 328 -1.91 9.84 -10.44
C TYR A 328 -1.35 10.59 -11.66
N CYS A 329 -0.36 9.99 -12.32
CA CYS A 329 0.31 10.54 -13.49
C CYS A 329 0.50 9.48 -14.58
N ALA A 330 0.75 9.91 -15.82
CA ALA A 330 1.11 9.00 -16.89
C ALA A 330 2.50 8.37 -16.63
N PRO A 331 2.76 7.12 -17.06
CA PRO A 331 4.09 6.51 -16.98
C PRO A 331 5.19 7.33 -17.67
N GLY A 332 4.82 8.09 -18.71
CA GLY A 332 5.72 8.97 -19.46
C GLY A 332 5.80 10.41 -18.94
N ASP A 333 5.20 10.74 -17.80
CA ASP A 333 5.28 12.09 -17.23
C ASP A 333 6.75 12.48 -16.96
N PRO A 334 7.24 13.63 -17.48
CA PRO A 334 8.64 14.00 -17.34
C PRO A 334 9.10 14.17 -15.89
N THR A 335 8.22 14.69 -15.01
CA THR A 335 8.54 14.88 -13.58
C THR A 335 8.63 13.52 -12.89
N TYR A 336 7.71 12.61 -13.19
CA TYR A 336 7.79 11.23 -12.72
C TYR A 336 9.05 10.53 -13.21
N LEU A 337 9.40 10.63 -14.50
CA LEU A 337 10.61 9.97 -15.04
C LEU A 337 11.90 10.53 -14.42
N ASN A 338 11.97 11.83 -14.15
CA ASN A 338 13.07 12.44 -13.40
C ASN A 338 13.12 11.87 -11.97
N THR A 339 11.97 11.80 -11.31
CA THR A 339 11.81 11.29 -9.95
C THR A 339 12.20 9.82 -9.85
N ARG A 340 11.72 8.97 -10.77
CA ARG A 340 12.10 7.55 -10.88
C ARG A 340 13.61 7.37 -10.97
N ARG A 341 14.31 8.19 -11.76
CA ARG A 341 15.78 8.14 -11.86
C ARG A 341 16.46 8.54 -10.55
N LEU A 342 15.95 9.53 -9.83
CA LEU A 342 16.46 9.92 -8.51
C LEU A 342 16.29 8.77 -7.51
N ILE A 343 15.09 8.20 -7.44
CA ILE A 343 14.70 7.17 -6.49
C ILE A 343 15.51 5.87 -6.65
N LEU A 344 15.78 5.50 -7.91
CA LEU A 344 16.54 4.30 -8.28
C LEU A 344 18.04 4.59 -8.42
N SER A 345 18.57 5.50 -7.60
CA SER A 345 19.97 5.90 -7.59
C SER A 345 20.49 6.09 -6.17
N GLY A 346 21.81 6.23 -6.02
CA GLY A 346 22.43 6.51 -4.72
C GLY A 346 22.08 7.86 -4.09
N GLU A 347 21.32 8.72 -4.78
CA GLU A 347 20.79 9.98 -4.23
C GLU A 347 19.57 9.74 -3.33
N ASN A 348 18.85 8.63 -3.51
CA ASN A 348 17.86 8.18 -2.53
C ASN A 348 18.59 7.49 -1.36
N PRO A 349 18.50 8.02 -0.11
CA PRO A 349 19.19 7.44 1.04
C PRO A 349 18.74 6.00 1.36
N HIS A 350 17.56 5.60 0.88
CA HIS A 350 17.00 4.26 1.06
C HIS A 350 17.13 3.38 -0.18
N TYR A 351 17.92 3.77 -1.18
CA TYR A 351 18.29 2.88 -2.27
C TYR A 351 19.56 2.11 -1.90
N HIS A 352 19.47 0.79 -1.91
CA HIS A 352 20.57 -0.10 -1.54
C HIS A 352 20.84 -1.11 -2.65
N ALA A 353 22.12 -1.28 -2.96
CA ALA A 353 22.61 -2.26 -3.94
C ALA A 353 23.59 -3.22 -3.25
N GLY A 354 23.53 -4.49 -3.60
CA GLY A 354 24.40 -5.56 -3.13
C GLY A 354 24.55 -6.66 -4.18
N ALA A 355 25.14 -7.79 -3.80
CA ALA A 355 25.47 -8.89 -4.69
C ALA A 355 24.24 -9.53 -5.38
N PHE A 356 23.09 -9.56 -4.72
CA PHE A 356 21.89 -10.26 -5.20
C PHE A 356 20.79 -9.31 -5.70
N ALA A 357 20.73 -8.09 -5.18
CA ALA A 357 19.67 -7.16 -5.52
C ALA A 357 20.12 -5.70 -5.41
N ALA A 358 19.42 -4.83 -6.14
CA ALA A 358 19.43 -3.39 -5.90
C ALA A 358 18.00 -2.87 -5.95
N GLY A 359 17.61 -2.07 -4.96
CA GLY A 359 16.24 -1.60 -4.84
C GLY A 359 16.02 -0.62 -3.70
N VAL A 360 14.80 -0.09 -3.64
CA VAL A 360 14.36 0.81 -2.57
C VAL A 360 14.06 0.02 -1.31
N SER A 361 14.34 0.63 -0.18
CA SER A 361 14.19 0.14 1.17
C SER A 361 13.22 0.99 1.97
N SER A 362 13.20 0.79 3.29
CA SER A 362 12.47 1.65 4.22
C SER A 362 13.32 1.90 5.48
N PRO A 363 13.30 3.11 6.08
CA PRO A 363 13.84 3.32 7.42
C PRO A 363 13.19 2.40 8.46
N HIS A 364 12.01 1.85 8.19
CA HIS A 364 11.32 0.86 9.04
C HIS A 364 12.13 -0.42 9.27
N THR A 365 12.97 -0.80 8.30
CA THR A 365 13.88 -1.95 8.42
C THR A 365 15.33 -1.46 8.43
N PRO A 366 15.92 -1.17 9.61
CA PRO A 366 17.25 -0.58 9.67
C PRO A 366 18.34 -1.43 9.01
N GLY A 367 19.36 -0.74 8.51
CA GLY A 367 20.49 -1.34 7.82
C GLY A 367 20.31 -1.41 6.30
N ARG A 368 21.22 -2.10 5.62
CA ARG A 368 21.16 -2.27 4.16
C ARG A 368 20.14 -3.35 3.84
N ARG A 369 18.94 -2.92 3.47
CA ARG A 369 17.79 -3.80 3.14
C ARG A 369 17.22 -3.48 1.77
N VAL A 370 16.59 -4.43 1.11
CA VAL A 370 15.76 -4.21 -0.09
C VAL A 370 14.40 -4.85 0.15
N TRP A 371 13.34 -4.18 -0.28
CA TRP A 371 11.97 -4.66 -0.12
C TRP A 371 11.44 -5.26 -1.42
N PRO A 372 10.93 -6.50 -1.42
CA PRO A 372 10.28 -7.10 -2.59
C PRO A 372 9.13 -6.27 -3.15
N ILE A 373 8.38 -5.55 -2.31
CA ILE A 373 7.30 -4.65 -2.74
C ILE A 373 7.84 -3.55 -3.69
N ALA A 374 8.99 -2.95 -3.38
CA ALA A 374 9.61 -1.94 -4.21
C ALA A 374 10.06 -2.50 -5.57
N LEU A 375 10.62 -3.72 -5.59
CA LEU A 375 11.02 -4.40 -6.82
C LEU A 375 9.80 -4.74 -7.70
N CYS A 376 8.71 -5.21 -7.09
CA CYS A 376 7.44 -5.43 -7.79
C CYS A 376 6.90 -4.12 -8.36
N MET A 377 6.93 -3.04 -7.59
CA MET A 377 6.45 -1.73 -8.03
C MET A 377 7.31 -1.15 -9.15
N GLN A 378 8.64 -1.33 -9.08
CA GLN A 378 9.55 -0.95 -10.15
C GLN A 378 9.20 -1.68 -11.46
N ALA A 379 8.87 -2.97 -11.40
CA ALA A 379 8.46 -3.75 -12.56
C ALA A 379 7.09 -3.33 -13.09
N LEU A 380 6.10 -3.09 -12.21
CA LEU A 380 4.76 -2.63 -12.57
C LEU A 380 4.74 -1.26 -13.25
N THR A 381 5.77 -0.44 -13.01
CA THR A 381 5.89 0.91 -13.55
C THR A 381 7.00 1.05 -14.61
N ALA A 382 7.61 -0.05 -15.02
CA ALA A 382 8.53 -0.08 -16.15
C ALA A 382 7.77 -0.05 -17.48
N ASP A 383 8.36 0.57 -18.51
CA ASP A 383 7.72 0.67 -19.82
C ASP A 383 7.84 -0.65 -20.61
N ALA A 384 6.85 -1.53 -20.45
CA ALA A 384 6.76 -2.80 -21.16
C ALA A 384 6.69 -2.66 -22.70
N GLY A 385 6.38 -1.46 -23.22
CA GLY A 385 6.43 -1.13 -24.65
C GLY A 385 7.85 -1.11 -25.22
N THR A 386 8.87 -0.89 -24.39
CA THR A 386 10.28 -0.78 -24.81
C THR A 386 11.08 -2.07 -24.57
N PRO A 387 12.10 -2.37 -25.40
CA PRO A 387 13.04 -3.47 -25.11
C PRO A 387 13.71 -3.35 -23.74
N GLU A 388 14.07 -2.14 -23.35
CA GLU A 388 14.74 -1.81 -22.09
C GLU A 388 13.81 -2.09 -20.89
N GLY A 389 12.57 -1.60 -20.92
CA GLY A 389 11.60 -1.87 -19.86
C GLY A 389 11.23 -3.34 -19.76
N ARG A 390 11.12 -4.07 -20.88
CA ARG A 390 10.95 -5.54 -20.84
C ARG A 390 12.16 -6.26 -20.25
N ALA A 391 13.38 -5.77 -20.47
CA ALA A 391 14.57 -6.32 -19.84
C ALA A 391 14.62 -6.02 -18.34
N GLU A 392 14.24 -4.81 -17.93
CA GLU A 392 14.08 -4.41 -16.53
C GLU A 392 13.09 -5.33 -15.80
N ILE A 393 11.89 -5.53 -16.35
CA ILE A 393 10.86 -6.40 -15.74
C ILE A 393 11.37 -7.82 -15.57
N ARG A 394 11.99 -8.41 -16.61
CA ARG A 394 12.53 -9.77 -16.51
C ARG A 394 13.63 -9.89 -15.47
N ALA A 395 14.51 -8.90 -15.39
CA ALA A 395 15.59 -8.88 -14.39
C ALA A 395 15.01 -8.83 -12.97
N LEU A 396 14.03 -7.95 -12.72
CA LEU A 396 13.38 -7.82 -11.42
C LEU A 396 12.64 -9.09 -11.00
N LEU A 397 11.89 -9.73 -11.92
CA LEU A 397 11.22 -11.01 -11.65
C LEU A 397 12.23 -12.13 -11.36
N GLY A 398 13.38 -12.14 -12.06
CA GLY A 398 14.48 -13.05 -11.79
C GLY A 398 15.09 -12.82 -10.40
N THR A 399 15.32 -11.57 -10.01
CA THR A 399 15.80 -11.21 -8.67
C THR A 399 14.80 -11.68 -7.61
N LEU A 400 13.51 -11.39 -7.75
CA LEU A 400 12.47 -11.79 -6.81
C LEU A 400 12.43 -13.32 -6.62
N ALA A 401 12.58 -14.10 -7.70
CA ALA A 401 12.68 -15.56 -7.60
C ALA A 401 13.94 -16.04 -6.86
N ALA A 402 15.07 -15.36 -7.06
CA ALA A 402 16.36 -15.73 -6.49
C ALA A 402 16.56 -15.30 -5.02
N THR A 403 15.77 -14.35 -4.51
CA THR A 403 15.96 -13.75 -3.17
C THR A 403 14.92 -14.19 -2.14
N THR A 404 14.31 -15.36 -2.33
CA THR A 404 13.29 -15.91 -1.40
C THR A 404 13.88 -16.64 -0.19
N ALA A 405 15.21 -16.75 -0.08
CA ALA A 405 15.87 -17.58 0.94
C ALA A 405 15.37 -19.04 1.00
N GLY A 406 14.82 -19.56 -0.11
CA GLY A 406 14.27 -20.91 -0.19
C GLY A 406 12.89 -21.07 0.45
N THR A 407 12.25 -20.01 0.95
CA THR A 407 10.90 -20.07 1.55
C THR A 407 9.80 -20.23 0.49
N GLY A 408 10.08 -19.79 -0.74
CA GLY A 408 9.09 -19.76 -1.82
C GLY A 408 7.99 -18.72 -1.61
N LEU A 409 8.24 -17.69 -0.81
CA LEU A 409 7.35 -16.55 -0.55
C LEU A 409 8.12 -15.23 -0.61
N MET A 410 7.39 -14.12 -0.68
CA MET A 410 7.93 -12.78 -0.48
C MET A 410 8.01 -12.44 1.00
N HIS A 411 9.05 -11.66 1.32
CA HIS A 411 9.33 -11.14 2.65
C HIS A 411 9.05 -9.63 2.69
N GLU A 412 9.12 -9.04 3.88
CA GLU A 412 9.10 -7.57 4.01
C GLU A 412 10.37 -6.96 3.44
N SER A 413 11.52 -7.40 3.93
CA SER A 413 12.82 -6.94 3.47
C SER A 413 13.88 -8.05 3.54
N PHE A 414 14.97 -7.90 2.80
CA PHE A 414 16.13 -8.79 2.88
C PHE A 414 17.45 -8.02 2.69
N ASN A 415 18.55 -8.55 3.21
CA ASN A 415 19.88 -7.99 2.97
C ASN A 415 20.29 -8.22 1.50
N PRO A 416 20.62 -7.18 0.70
CA PRO A 416 20.94 -7.34 -0.71
C PRO A 416 22.25 -8.09 -0.98
N ASP A 417 23.09 -8.32 0.03
CA ASP A 417 24.29 -9.16 -0.06
C ASP A 417 24.08 -10.58 0.50
N ASP A 418 23.00 -10.81 1.26
CA ASP A 418 22.64 -12.13 1.80
C ASP A 418 21.11 -12.25 1.97
N PRO A 419 20.36 -12.74 0.96
CA PRO A 419 18.91 -12.84 1.04
C PRO A 419 18.38 -13.74 2.17
N ALA A 420 19.22 -14.59 2.78
CA ALA A 420 18.83 -15.40 3.93
C ALA A 420 18.59 -14.54 5.19
N GLU A 421 19.14 -13.33 5.25
CA GLU A 421 18.83 -12.35 6.29
C GLU A 421 17.61 -11.51 5.87
N TYR A 422 16.40 -11.97 6.20
CA TYR A 422 15.14 -11.31 5.87
C TYR A 422 14.25 -11.03 7.09
N SER A 423 13.24 -10.18 6.93
CA SER A 423 12.18 -9.90 7.90
C SER A 423 10.81 -10.34 7.38
N ARG A 424 9.90 -10.68 8.32
CA ARG A 424 8.52 -11.15 8.06
C ARG A 424 8.43 -12.34 7.08
N PRO A 425 8.57 -13.59 7.57
CA PRO A 425 8.44 -14.79 6.74
C PRO A 425 7.04 -14.96 6.12
N TRP A 426 6.02 -14.32 6.71
CA TRP A 426 4.63 -14.37 6.24
C TRP A 426 4.06 -12.97 6.05
N PHE A 427 4.26 -12.43 4.85
CA PHE A 427 3.72 -11.13 4.46
C PHE A 427 2.82 -11.23 3.23
N ALA A 428 1.52 -11.35 3.45
CA ALA A 428 0.59 -11.69 2.38
C ALA A 428 0.37 -10.54 1.38
N TRP A 429 0.54 -9.28 1.77
CA TRP A 429 0.54 -8.17 0.80
C TRP A 429 1.71 -8.27 -0.20
N ALA A 430 2.93 -8.52 0.27
CA ALA A 430 4.08 -8.70 -0.62
C ALA A 430 3.87 -9.89 -1.59
N ASN A 431 3.29 -10.99 -1.10
CA ASN A 431 2.90 -12.14 -1.92
C ASN A 431 1.87 -11.77 -3.00
N SER A 432 0.81 -11.05 -2.62
CA SER A 432 -0.21 -10.59 -3.56
C SER A 432 0.35 -9.62 -4.60
N LEU A 433 1.23 -8.69 -4.22
CA LEU A 433 1.81 -7.73 -5.16
C LEU A 433 2.74 -8.41 -6.18
N LEU A 434 3.51 -9.42 -5.76
CA LEU A 434 4.26 -10.27 -6.70
C LEU A 434 3.31 -10.93 -7.70
N ALA A 435 2.22 -11.51 -7.20
CA ALA A 435 1.26 -12.18 -8.05
C ALA A 435 0.61 -11.22 -9.05
N GLU A 436 0.19 -10.02 -8.62
CA GLU A 436 -0.28 -8.97 -9.52
C GLU A 436 0.77 -8.60 -10.57
N THR A 437 2.03 -8.42 -10.17
CA THR A 437 3.13 -8.10 -11.10
C THR A 437 3.27 -9.14 -12.20
N ILE A 438 3.26 -10.43 -11.85
CA ILE A 438 3.35 -11.53 -12.82
C ILE A 438 2.10 -11.60 -13.71
N LEU A 439 0.91 -11.44 -13.14
CA LEU A 439 -0.36 -11.45 -13.88
C LEU A 439 -0.40 -10.32 -14.92
N THR A 440 -0.01 -9.10 -14.53
CA THR A 440 0.04 -7.93 -15.40
C THR A 440 1.09 -8.11 -16.49
N HIS A 441 2.28 -8.60 -16.17
CA HIS A 441 3.34 -8.76 -17.17
C HIS A 441 3.04 -9.85 -18.21
N LEU A 442 2.44 -10.96 -17.79
CA LEU A 442 2.11 -12.07 -18.68
C LEU A 442 0.79 -11.87 -19.42
N ASP A 443 0.01 -10.85 -19.06
CA ASP A 443 -1.30 -10.52 -19.64
C ASP A 443 -2.29 -11.71 -19.63
N VAL A 444 -2.22 -12.57 -18.61
CA VAL A 444 -2.98 -13.85 -18.56
C VAL A 444 -4.46 -13.69 -18.24
N LEU A 445 -4.90 -12.48 -17.90
CA LEU A 445 -6.27 -12.17 -17.47
C LEU A 445 -7.11 -11.49 -18.55
N THR A 446 -6.53 -11.07 -19.67
CA THR A 446 -7.23 -10.43 -20.80
C THR A 446 -7.65 -11.43 -21.88
N GLU A 447 -7.18 -12.67 -21.81
CA GLU A 447 -7.54 -13.72 -22.75
C GLU A 447 -8.89 -14.38 -22.39
N PRO A 448 -9.84 -14.50 -23.33
CA PRO A 448 -11.08 -15.24 -23.10
C PRO A 448 -10.77 -16.68 -22.72
N ALA A 449 -11.53 -17.19 -21.73
CA ALA A 449 -11.32 -18.50 -21.13
C ALA A 449 -11.57 -19.67 -22.07
#